data_AF-P0CB24-F1
#
_entry.id   AF-P0CB24-F1
#
_cell.length_a   1.000
_cell.length_b   1.000
_cell.length_c   1.000
_cell.angle_alpha   90.00
_cell.angle_beta   90.00
_cell.angle_gamma   90.00
#
_symmetry.space_group_name_H-M   'P 1'
#
loop_
_entity.id
_entity.type
_entity.pdbx_description
1 polymer ?
#
loop_
_entity_poly.entity_id
_entity_poly.type
_entity_poly.pdbx_seq_one_letter_code
_entity_poly.pdbx_strand_id
1 'polypeptide(L)'
;MSTREGASQNRTAPDLKPIETCRKLLKSREFLSVRYIIQVNQLLKSKRHDDDDQFEQVEAICDLLIAAENRLPNGLKDYYGMIRANRFGPVLLEDFEKLTKLLDKKHNYFPFSQEAADKASLAWSLLSKPPIKAHYDLAISAFFGECSKVKRKIFIPKKQIEVVVISDDDDEEEYGHKIISMARTARGCRS
;
A
#
# COMPACT_ATOMS: atom_id res chain seq x y z
N MET A 1 -21.12 -15.25 41.42
CA MET A 1 -21.39 -15.77 40.06
C MET A 1 -21.32 -14.59 39.11
N SER A 2 -20.38 -14.61 38.16
CA SER A 2 -20.17 -13.52 37.19
C SER A 2 -21.27 -13.54 36.13
N THR A 3 -22.22 -12.62 36.23
CA THR A 3 -23.15 -12.33 35.15
C THR A 3 -22.48 -11.33 34.21
N ARG A 4 -21.79 -11.86 33.20
CA ARG A 4 -21.23 -11.07 32.09
C ARG A 4 -22.36 -10.89 31.07
N GLU A 5 -23.27 -9.97 31.38
CA GLU A 5 -24.42 -9.63 30.55
C GLU A 5 -23.99 -8.74 29.37
N GLY A 6 -24.33 -9.18 28.17
CA GLY A 6 -24.76 -8.29 27.11
C GLY A 6 -23.69 -7.39 26.48
N ALA A 7 -22.76 -7.97 25.72
CA ALA A 7 -22.35 -7.34 24.46
C ALA A 7 -23.56 -7.42 23.50
N SER A 8 -24.58 -6.62 23.80
CA SER A 8 -25.83 -6.55 23.06
C SER A 8 -25.54 -5.83 21.76
N GLN A 9 -25.16 -6.63 20.76
CA GLN A 9 -25.69 -6.60 19.41
C GLN A 9 -26.51 -5.35 19.09
N ASN A 10 -25.84 -4.23 18.85
CA ASN A 10 -26.31 -3.25 17.87
C ASN A 10 -26.19 -3.89 16.49
N ARG A 11 -26.99 -4.94 16.25
CA ARG A 11 -27.39 -5.40 14.92
C ARG A 11 -28.41 -4.38 14.44
N THR A 12 -27.95 -3.16 14.24
CA THR A 12 -28.75 -2.09 13.65
C THR A 12 -29.19 -2.64 12.31
N ALA A 13 -30.52 -2.70 12.10
CA ALA A 13 -31.11 -3.03 10.81
C ALA A 13 -30.33 -2.34 9.68
N PRO A 14 -30.25 -2.90 8.46
CA PRO A 14 -29.63 -2.23 7.33
C PRO A 14 -30.32 -0.89 7.14
N ASP A 15 -29.75 0.13 7.76
CA ASP A 15 -30.36 1.45 7.86
C ASP A 15 -30.46 1.94 6.42
N LEU A 16 -31.59 2.57 6.07
CA LEU A 16 -31.86 3.02 4.70
C LEU A 16 -30.76 3.97 4.18
N LYS A 17 -29.97 4.51 5.11
CA LYS A 17 -28.91 5.49 4.90
C LYS A 17 -27.58 5.04 5.54
N PRO A 18 -26.92 4.02 4.97
CA PRO A 18 -25.65 3.49 5.50
C PRO A 18 -24.58 4.57 5.66
N ILE A 19 -24.51 5.54 4.75
CA ILE A 19 -23.55 6.64 4.81
C ILE A 19 -23.74 7.55 6.05
N GLU A 20 -25.00 7.83 6.43
CA GLU A 20 -25.27 8.63 7.64
C GLU A 20 -24.82 7.88 8.90
N THR A 21 -25.01 6.56 8.93
CA THR A 21 -24.51 5.68 9.99
C THR A 21 -22.99 5.65 10.04
N CYS A 22 -22.32 5.53 8.88
CA CYS A 22 -20.86 5.65 8.79
C CYS A 22 -20.36 6.98 9.36
N ARG A 23 -21.00 8.11 9.03
CA ARG A 23 -20.63 9.42 9.55
C ARG A 23 -20.75 9.51 11.08
N LYS A 24 -21.79 8.89 11.66
CA LYS A 24 -21.98 8.83 13.13
C LYS A 24 -20.90 7.98 13.79
N LEU A 25 -20.64 6.78 13.27
CA LEU A 25 -19.64 5.84 13.81
C LEU A 25 -18.21 6.34 13.63
N LEU A 26 -17.91 7.04 12.53
CA LEU A 26 -16.62 7.68 12.37
C LEU A 26 -16.37 8.68 13.51
N LYS A 27 -17.36 9.50 13.88
CA LYS A 27 -17.25 10.45 15.01
C LYS A 27 -16.93 9.76 16.34
N SER A 28 -17.36 8.51 16.55
CA SER A 28 -16.99 7.70 17.72
C SER A 28 -15.67 6.93 17.56
N ARG A 29 -14.93 7.13 16.45
CA ARG A 29 -13.73 6.38 16.05
C ARG A 29 -13.96 4.87 15.95
N GLU A 30 -15.18 4.45 15.68
CA GLU A 30 -15.53 3.05 15.47
C GLU A 30 -15.24 2.59 14.03
N PHE A 31 -13.97 2.67 13.62
CA PHE A 31 -13.56 2.40 12.23
C PHE A 31 -13.86 0.98 11.78
N LEU A 32 -13.77 0.00 12.69
CA LEU A 32 -14.10 -1.40 12.41
C LEU A 32 -15.60 -1.58 12.12
N SER A 33 -16.46 -0.92 12.89
CA SER A 33 -17.92 -0.94 12.67
C SER A 33 -18.28 -0.30 11.32
N VAL A 34 -17.63 0.81 10.97
CA VAL A 34 -17.81 1.49 9.67
C VAL A 34 -17.38 0.57 8.53
N ARG A 35 -16.20 -0.06 8.64
CA ARG A 35 -15.69 -1.00 7.63
C ARG A 35 -16.64 -2.17 7.40
N TYR A 36 -17.22 -2.72 8.46
CA TYR A 36 -18.22 -3.78 8.36
C TYR A 36 -19.47 -3.33 7.59
N ILE A 37 -20.01 -2.13 7.89
CA ILE A 37 -21.16 -1.57 7.16
C ILE A 37 -20.85 -1.39 5.68
N ILE A 38 -19.67 -0.85 5.35
CA ILE A 38 -19.23 -0.68 3.95
C ILE A 38 -19.19 -2.03 3.25
N GLN A 39 -18.53 -3.03 3.82
CA GLN A 39 -18.42 -4.37 3.22
C GLN A 39 -19.78 -4.99 2.96
N VAL A 40 -20.71 -4.91 3.93
CA VAL A 40 -22.08 -5.42 3.74
C VAL A 40 -22.82 -4.66 2.64
N ASN A 41 -22.68 -3.33 2.55
CA ASN A 41 -23.35 -2.54 1.51
C ASN A 41 -22.70 -2.70 0.12
N GLN A 42 -21.38 -2.91 0.07
CA GLN A 42 -20.66 -3.25 -1.15
C GLN A 42 -21.14 -4.59 -1.72
N LEU A 43 -21.42 -5.58 -0.86
CA LEU A 43 -22.02 -6.85 -1.28
C LEU A 43 -23.47 -6.69 -1.76
N LEU A 44 -24.17 -5.64 -1.30
CA LEU A 44 -25.55 -5.31 -1.68
C LEU A 44 -25.64 -4.31 -2.86
N LYS A 45 -24.53 -4.04 -3.58
CA LYS A 45 -24.34 -3.03 -4.66
C LYS A 45 -25.28 -3.11 -5.88
N SER A 46 -26.46 -3.72 -5.77
CA SER A 46 -27.38 -3.89 -6.89
C SER A 46 -27.88 -2.60 -7.54
N LYS A 47 -27.70 -1.38 -7.00
CA LYS A 47 -28.36 -0.21 -7.63
C LYS A 47 -27.89 1.21 -7.31
N ARG A 48 -26.85 1.44 -6.50
CA ARG A 48 -26.50 2.79 -6.04
C ARG A 48 -25.18 3.25 -6.65
N HIS A 49 -25.22 3.75 -7.88
CA HIS A 49 -24.05 4.38 -8.51
C HIS A 49 -23.69 5.72 -7.84
N ASP A 50 -24.69 6.47 -7.38
CA ASP A 50 -24.49 7.85 -6.88
C ASP A 50 -23.68 7.94 -5.58
N ASP A 51 -23.69 6.88 -4.76
CA ASP A 51 -23.01 6.86 -3.46
C ASP A 51 -21.61 6.23 -3.51
N ASP A 52 -21.15 5.73 -4.68
CA ASP A 52 -19.94 4.87 -4.75
C ASP A 52 -18.68 5.62 -4.29
N ASP A 53 -18.53 6.88 -4.70
CA ASP A 53 -17.44 7.75 -4.27
C ASP A 53 -17.45 7.95 -2.75
N GLN A 54 -18.64 8.10 -2.14
CA GLN A 54 -18.74 8.29 -0.69
C GLN A 54 -18.36 7.03 0.08
N PHE A 55 -18.75 5.86 -0.41
CA PHE A 55 -18.32 4.60 0.21
C PHE A 55 -16.80 4.42 0.13
N GLU A 56 -16.20 4.71 -1.03
CA GLU A 56 -14.76 4.59 -1.20
C GLU A 56 -13.98 5.62 -0.37
N GLN A 57 -14.48 6.85 -0.25
CA GLN A 57 -13.95 7.88 0.64
C GLN A 57 -13.95 7.43 2.11
N VAL A 58 -15.07 6.90 2.60
CA VAL A 58 -15.18 6.41 3.99
C VAL A 58 -14.30 5.19 4.20
N GLU A 59 -14.26 4.27 3.24
CA GLU A 59 -13.40 3.08 3.28
C GLU A 59 -11.93 3.47 3.37
N ALA A 60 -11.47 4.42 2.55
CA ALA A 60 -10.11 4.92 2.55
C ALA A 60 -9.72 5.54 3.90
N ILE A 61 -10.59 6.36 4.50
CA ILE A 61 -10.37 6.93 5.85
C ILE A 61 -10.25 5.80 6.88
N CYS A 62 -11.16 4.82 6.83
CA CYS A 62 -11.19 3.73 7.81
C CYS A 62 -9.97 2.84 7.71
N ASP A 63 -9.65 2.33 6.52
CA ASP A 63 -8.49 1.46 6.29
C ASP A 63 -7.20 2.13 6.77
N LEU A 64 -7.04 3.43 6.44
CA LEU A 64 -5.88 4.21 6.82
C LEU A 64 -5.79 4.41 8.33
N LEU A 65 -6.87 4.85 8.98
CA LEU A 65 -6.86 5.10 10.43
C LEU A 65 -6.74 3.80 11.23
N ILE A 66 -7.36 2.70 10.78
CA ILE A 66 -7.14 1.37 11.33
C ILE A 66 -5.66 1.01 11.25
N ALA A 67 -4.99 1.19 10.10
CA ALA A 67 -3.56 0.90 9.97
C ALA A 67 -2.67 1.83 10.80
N ALA A 68 -3.09 3.08 11.00
CA ALA A 68 -2.36 4.05 11.80
C ALA A 68 -2.45 3.76 13.31
N GLU A 69 -3.60 3.27 13.77
CA GLU A 69 -3.87 2.96 15.19
C GLU A 69 -3.41 1.55 15.57
N ASN A 70 -3.54 0.58 14.66
CA ASN A 70 -3.13 -0.79 14.90
C ASN A 70 -1.68 -1.00 14.46
N ARG A 71 -0.77 -0.92 15.43
CA ARG A 71 0.65 -1.20 15.21
C ARG A 71 0.86 -2.64 14.75
N LEU A 72 1.92 -2.84 13.97
CA LEU A 72 2.43 -4.14 13.60
C LEU A 72 2.88 -4.92 14.85
N PRO A 73 3.06 -6.25 14.77
CA PRO A 73 3.48 -7.08 15.92
C PRO A 73 4.77 -6.62 16.61
N ASN A 74 5.66 -5.95 15.87
CA ASN A 74 6.89 -5.38 16.38
C ASN A 74 6.73 -3.99 17.03
N GLY A 75 5.50 -3.49 17.15
CA GLY A 75 5.18 -2.17 17.70
C GLY A 75 5.42 -1.01 16.72
N LEU A 76 5.85 -1.25 15.49
CA LEU A 76 5.98 -0.20 14.47
C LEU A 76 4.62 0.17 13.87
N LYS A 77 4.49 1.39 13.35
CA LYS A 77 3.31 1.81 12.58
C LYS A 77 3.26 1.06 11.25
N ASP A 78 2.08 0.70 10.78
CA ASP A 78 1.91 0.05 9.47
C ASP A 78 1.85 1.08 8.34
N TYR A 79 2.99 1.64 7.95
CA TYR A 79 3.04 2.65 6.89
C TYR A 79 2.49 2.16 5.55
N TYR A 80 2.57 0.86 5.24
CA TYR A 80 1.97 0.30 4.03
C TYR A 80 0.45 0.33 4.11
N GLY A 81 -0.12 -0.13 5.23
CA GLY A 81 -1.56 -0.07 5.46
C GLY A 81 -2.10 1.37 5.44
N MET A 82 -1.33 2.33 5.96
CA MET A 82 -1.68 3.76 5.94
C MET A 82 -1.76 4.37 4.53
N ILE A 83 -1.22 3.71 3.51
CA ILE A 83 -1.37 4.12 2.10
C ILE A 83 -2.10 3.06 1.26
N ARG A 84 -2.78 2.11 1.91
CA ARG A 84 -3.50 0.99 1.25
C ARG A 84 -2.63 0.17 0.28
N ALA A 85 -1.32 0.07 0.55
CA ALA A 85 -0.37 -0.68 -0.26
C ALA A 85 -0.06 -2.06 0.33
N ASN A 86 0.34 -2.99 -0.54
CA ASN A 86 0.82 -4.30 -0.11
C ASN A 86 2.18 -4.18 0.58
N ARG A 87 2.34 -4.83 1.74
CA ARG A 87 3.61 -4.85 2.47
C ARG A 87 4.71 -5.46 1.60
N PHE A 88 5.89 -4.83 1.63
CA PHE A 88 7.05 -5.16 0.79
C PHE A 88 6.83 -4.99 -0.72
N GLY A 89 5.63 -4.58 -1.14
CA GLY A 89 5.31 -4.34 -2.54
C GLY A 89 5.91 -3.04 -3.07
N PRO A 90 5.74 -2.81 -4.38
CA PRO A 90 5.99 -1.49 -4.96
C PRO A 90 5.04 -0.47 -4.35
N VAL A 91 5.54 0.75 -4.18
CA VAL A 91 4.77 1.90 -3.69
C VAL A 91 4.71 2.89 -4.84
N LEU A 92 3.57 2.91 -5.54
CA LEU A 92 3.38 3.66 -6.77
C LEU A 92 2.78 5.04 -6.48
N LEU A 93 3.29 6.07 -7.17
CA LEU A 93 2.81 7.44 -7.01
C LEU A 93 1.33 7.55 -7.41
N GLU A 94 0.93 6.88 -8.49
CA GLU A 94 -0.43 6.89 -9.02
C GLU A 94 -1.46 6.39 -7.99
N ASP A 95 -1.12 5.34 -7.23
CA ASP A 95 -2.01 4.79 -6.21
C ASP A 95 -2.11 5.73 -5.00
N PHE A 96 -1.00 6.37 -4.63
CA PHE A 96 -1.00 7.40 -3.60
C PHE A 96 -1.81 8.63 -4.04
N GLU A 97 -1.69 9.07 -5.30
CA GLU A 97 -2.48 10.19 -5.83
C GLU A 97 -3.98 9.88 -5.80
N LYS A 98 -4.40 8.68 -6.19
CA LYS A 98 -5.80 8.24 -6.05
C LYS A 98 -6.26 8.29 -4.60
N LEU A 99 -5.44 7.78 -3.67
CA LEU A 99 -5.76 7.86 -2.23
C LEU A 99 -5.89 9.31 -1.75
N THR A 100 -4.97 10.21 -2.16
CA THR A 100 -5.06 11.62 -1.75
C THR A 100 -6.30 12.32 -2.29
N LYS A 101 -6.76 11.97 -3.50
CA LYS A 101 -8.03 12.48 -4.06
C LYS A 101 -9.24 12.04 -3.23
N LEU A 102 -9.24 10.80 -2.74
CA LEU A 102 -10.29 10.30 -1.85
C LEU A 102 -10.27 11.01 -0.49
N LEU A 103 -9.11 11.46 -0.01
CA LEU A 103 -8.95 12.12 1.28
C LEU A 103 -9.08 13.66 1.21
N ASP A 104 -9.12 14.24 0.00
CA ASP A 104 -9.14 15.69 -0.17
C ASP A 104 -10.40 16.30 0.46
N LYS A 105 -10.20 17.16 1.46
CA LYS A 105 -11.25 17.87 2.19
C LYS A 105 -12.18 18.70 1.30
N LYS A 106 -11.74 19.10 0.10
CA LYS A 106 -12.58 19.85 -0.85
C LYS A 106 -13.76 19.00 -1.35
N HIS A 107 -13.58 17.69 -1.37
CA HIS A 107 -14.54 16.71 -1.88
C HIS A 107 -14.97 15.69 -0.82
N ASN A 108 -14.30 15.64 0.33
CA ASN A 108 -14.57 14.71 1.41
C ASN A 108 -14.96 15.44 2.71
N TYR A 109 -16.26 15.39 3.02
CA TYR A 109 -16.87 16.00 4.21
C TYR A 109 -16.99 15.03 5.40
N PHE A 110 -16.33 13.87 5.34
CA PHE A 110 -16.31 12.94 6.47
C PHE A 110 -15.34 13.41 7.55
N PRO A 111 -15.67 13.16 8.84
CA PRO A 111 -14.76 13.47 9.93
C PRO A 111 -13.45 12.69 9.77
N PHE A 112 -12.36 13.28 10.27
CA PHE A 112 -11.00 12.72 10.22
C PHE A 112 -10.38 12.61 8.83
N SER A 113 -11.00 13.13 7.77
CA SER A 113 -10.40 13.17 6.42
C SER A 113 -9.02 13.86 6.41
N GLN A 114 -8.90 15.02 7.06
CA GLN A 114 -7.62 15.72 7.20
C GLN A 114 -6.60 14.92 8.03
N GLU A 115 -7.02 14.33 9.15
CA GLU A 115 -6.13 13.50 9.98
C GLU A 115 -5.59 12.31 9.17
N ALA A 116 -6.47 11.68 8.38
CA ALA A 116 -6.11 10.59 7.49
C ALA A 116 -5.13 11.07 6.40
N ALA A 117 -5.39 12.21 5.75
CA ALA A 117 -4.52 12.78 4.74
C ALA A 117 -3.11 13.06 5.28
N ASP A 118 -2.99 13.70 6.45
CA ASP A 118 -1.70 14.02 7.07
C ASP A 118 -0.89 12.74 7.37
N LYS A 119 -1.58 11.71 7.86
CA LYS A 119 -1.00 10.40 8.13
C LYS A 119 -0.57 9.67 6.84
N ALA A 120 -1.38 9.71 5.79
CA ALA A 120 -1.03 9.18 4.47
C ALA A 120 0.21 9.87 3.91
N SER A 121 0.27 11.21 3.96
CA SER A 121 1.42 11.98 3.49
C SER A 121 2.70 11.64 4.25
N LEU A 122 2.61 11.45 5.57
CA LEU A 122 3.76 10.99 6.36
C LEU A 122 4.24 9.62 5.90
N ALA A 123 3.34 8.64 5.76
CA ALA A 123 3.68 7.29 5.32
C ALA A 123 4.30 7.29 3.91
N TRP A 124 3.70 8.03 2.98
CA TRP A 124 4.22 8.20 1.62
C TRP A 124 5.62 8.82 1.60
N SER A 125 5.85 9.87 2.39
CA SER A 125 7.16 10.55 2.44
C SER A 125 8.31 9.64 2.90
N LEU A 126 7.99 8.59 3.67
CA LEU A 126 8.94 7.58 4.12
C LEU A 126 9.11 6.47 3.07
N LEU A 127 8.01 5.93 2.56
CA LEU A 127 8.02 4.78 1.65
C LEU A 127 8.45 5.13 0.22
N SER A 128 8.21 6.35 -0.24
CA SER A 128 8.67 6.82 -1.56
C SER A 128 10.19 6.96 -1.66
N LYS A 129 10.90 6.98 -0.53
CA LYS A 129 12.36 7.09 -0.48
C LYS A 129 12.98 5.70 -0.37
N PRO A 130 13.66 5.17 -1.41
CA PRO A 130 14.14 3.78 -1.41
C PRO A 130 15.03 3.40 -0.21
N PRO A 131 15.98 4.24 0.26
CA PRO A 131 16.80 3.89 1.42
C PRO A 131 16.00 3.76 2.73
N ILE A 132 14.99 4.62 2.92
CA ILE A 132 14.15 4.62 4.13
C ILE A 132 13.18 3.44 4.07
N LYS A 133 12.55 3.20 2.91
CA LYS A 133 11.72 2.02 2.66
C LYS A 133 12.49 0.73 2.93
N ALA A 134 13.71 0.60 2.41
CA ALA A 134 14.53 -0.60 2.63
C ALA A 134 14.86 -0.83 4.12
N HIS A 135 15.16 0.23 4.88
CA HIS A 135 15.38 0.11 6.32
C HIS A 135 14.10 -0.28 7.08
N TYR A 136 12.97 0.33 6.72
CA TYR A 136 11.68 0.00 7.30
C TYR A 136 11.27 -1.45 6.97
N ASP A 137 11.45 -1.89 5.73
CA ASP A 137 11.21 -3.27 5.27
C ASP A 137 12.06 -4.27 6.07
N LEU A 138 13.34 -3.96 6.34
CA LEU A 138 14.17 -4.78 7.20
C LEU A 138 13.62 -4.85 8.63
N ALA A 139 13.21 -3.71 9.20
CA ALA A 139 12.71 -3.64 10.57
C ALA A 139 11.39 -4.41 10.77
N ILE A 140 10.49 -4.41 9.79
CA ILE A 140 9.23 -5.17 9.86
C ILE A 140 9.41 -6.64 9.47
N SER A 141 10.33 -6.96 8.55
CA SER A 141 10.56 -8.35 8.12
C SER A 141 11.19 -9.22 9.18
N ALA A 142 12.00 -8.66 10.11
CA ALA A 142 12.57 -9.39 11.23
C ALA A 142 11.51 -10.19 12.01
N PHE A 143 10.30 -9.63 12.16
CA PHE A 143 9.21 -10.29 12.88
C PHE A 143 8.38 -11.27 12.02
N PHE A 144 8.27 -11.02 10.72
CA PHE A 144 7.63 -12.00 9.82
C PHE A 144 8.54 -13.20 9.54
N GLY A 145 9.86 -13.04 9.70
CA GLY A 145 10.87 -14.05 9.40
C GLY A 145 11.45 -14.80 10.61
N GLU A 146 11.20 -14.39 11.85
CA GLU A 146 11.83 -14.99 13.04
C GLU A 146 11.31 -16.37 13.46
N CYS A 147 10.53 -17.04 12.61
CA CYS A 147 10.47 -18.51 12.66
C CYS A 147 11.73 -19.18 12.05
N SER A 148 12.68 -18.41 11.51
CA SER A 148 13.93 -18.94 10.94
C SER A 148 15.18 -18.28 11.56
N LYS A 149 15.71 -18.92 12.59
CA LYS A 149 16.99 -18.64 13.26
C LYS A 149 18.14 -18.43 12.26
N VAL A 150 18.55 -17.18 11.95
CA VAL A 150 19.88 -16.92 11.35
C VAL A 150 20.44 -15.61 11.90
N LYS A 151 21.55 -15.72 12.65
CA LYS A 151 22.40 -14.60 13.09
C LYS A 151 22.94 -13.86 11.86
N ARG A 152 22.24 -12.84 11.36
CA ARG A 152 22.76 -12.02 10.25
C ARG A 152 23.66 -10.92 10.83
N LYS A 153 24.96 -11.02 10.56
CA LYS A 153 25.91 -9.92 10.72
C LYS A 153 25.40 -8.72 9.92
N ILE A 154 25.22 -7.61 10.62
CA ILE A 154 24.78 -6.33 10.07
C ILE A 154 25.84 -5.84 9.08
N PHE A 155 25.54 -5.94 7.78
CA PHE A 155 26.34 -5.32 6.73
C PHE A 155 25.76 -3.93 6.48
N ILE A 156 26.47 -2.89 6.93
CA ILE A 156 26.19 -1.50 6.55
C ILE A 156 26.93 -1.27 5.23
N PRO A 157 26.24 -1.13 4.09
CA PRO A 157 26.90 -0.80 2.85
C PRO A 157 27.48 0.62 2.96
N LYS A 158 28.81 0.72 2.92
CA LYS A 158 29.46 2.00 2.64
C LYS A 158 29.06 2.38 1.21
N LYS A 159 28.13 3.32 1.06
CA LYS A 159 27.86 3.97 -0.23
C LYS A 159 29.20 4.53 -0.75
N GLN A 160 29.81 3.85 -1.71
CA GLN A 160 30.76 4.47 -2.61
C GLN A 160 29.93 5.39 -3.52
N ILE A 161 30.08 6.69 -3.30
CA ILE A 161 29.55 7.71 -4.21
C ILE A 161 30.52 7.70 -5.39
N GLU A 162 30.13 7.04 -6.47
CA GLU A 162 30.88 7.03 -7.73
C GLU A 162 30.52 8.30 -8.49
N VAL A 163 31.47 9.23 -8.56
CA VAL A 163 31.33 10.47 -9.33
C VAL A 163 31.51 10.08 -10.80
N VAL A 164 30.40 9.90 -11.51
CA VAL A 164 30.40 9.68 -12.96
C VAL A 164 30.80 10.99 -13.63
N VAL A 165 32.03 11.05 -14.11
CA VAL A 165 32.48 12.10 -15.03
C VAL A 165 31.92 11.71 -16.39
N ILE A 166 30.94 12.45 -16.86
CA ILE A 166 30.37 12.30 -18.21
C ILE A 166 31.39 12.93 -19.16
N SER A 167 32.06 12.10 -19.95
CA SER A 167 32.86 12.55 -21.09
C SER A 167 31.95 12.57 -22.31
N ASP A 168 31.66 13.75 -22.84
CA ASP A 168 30.94 13.95 -24.10
C ASP A 168 31.88 13.61 -25.27
N ASP A 169 32.07 12.32 -25.56
CA ASP A 169 32.75 11.84 -26.76
C ASP A 169 31.71 11.13 -27.66
N ASP A 170 30.92 11.93 -28.38
CA ASP A 170 29.97 11.49 -29.41
C ASP A 170 30.73 11.17 -30.73
N ASP A 171 31.28 9.96 -30.86
CA ASP A 171 31.91 9.50 -32.11
C ASP A 171 31.28 8.20 -32.67
N GLU A 172 30.66 8.35 -33.85
CA GLU A 172 30.48 7.43 -34.98
C GLU A 172 30.09 5.94 -34.75
N GLU A 173 28.84 5.58 -35.07
CA GLU A 173 28.46 4.20 -35.40
C GLU A 173 28.31 4.01 -36.93
N GLU A 174 29.32 3.38 -37.55
CA GLU A 174 29.31 2.92 -38.94
C GLU A 174 28.66 1.51 -39.04
N TYR A 175 27.50 1.44 -39.70
CA TYR A 175 26.62 0.28 -39.78
C TYR A 175 27.15 -0.78 -40.78
N GLY A 176 28.00 -1.69 -40.31
CA GLY A 176 28.53 -2.82 -41.08
C GLY A 176 27.51 -3.94 -41.33
N HIS A 177 26.84 -3.95 -42.48
CA HIS A 177 26.04 -5.08 -42.97
C HIS A 177 26.86 -5.99 -43.91
N LYS A 178 27.58 -6.98 -43.36
CA LYS A 178 28.16 -8.06 -44.15
C LYS A 178 27.52 -9.41 -43.81
N ILE A 179 26.76 -9.85 -44.80
CA ILE A 179 25.97 -11.06 -44.90
C ILE A 179 26.88 -12.28 -44.69
N ILE A 180 26.64 -13.01 -43.59
CA ILE A 180 27.39 -14.22 -43.24
C ILE A 180 26.86 -15.38 -44.09
N SER A 181 27.63 -15.78 -45.11
CA SER A 181 27.37 -16.98 -45.90
C SER A 181 27.87 -18.23 -45.15
N MET A 182 27.02 -18.82 -44.30
CA MET A 182 27.30 -20.13 -43.71
C MET A 182 26.85 -21.24 -44.67
N ALA A 183 27.74 -21.62 -45.59
CA ALA A 183 27.61 -22.85 -46.38
C ALA A 183 28.70 -23.84 -45.97
N ARG A 184 28.33 -25.13 -45.95
CA ARG A 184 29.16 -26.35 -45.89
C ARG A 184 29.35 -26.94 -44.48
N THR A 185 28.77 -28.12 -44.26
CA THR A 185 29.50 -29.40 -44.13
C THR A 185 28.51 -30.48 -43.66
N ALA A 186 27.85 -31.18 -44.60
CA ALA A 186 27.14 -32.40 -44.29
C ALA A 186 28.12 -33.57 -44.39
N ARG A 187 28.46 -34.14 -43.23
CA ARG A 187 29.26 -35.35 -43.04
C ARG A 187 28.44 -36.56 -43.48
N GLY A 188 29.01 -37.46 -44.28
CA GLY A 188 28.53 -38.84 -44.45
C GLY A 188 29.76 -39.75 -44.49
N CYS A 189 30.19 -40.27 -43.33
CA CYS A 189 30.09 -41.71 -42.96
C CYS A 189 30.77 -42.60 -44.02
N ARG A 190 32.06 -42.98 -43.90
CA ARG A 190 32.61 -44.05 -43.03
C ARG A 190 31.62 -45.22 -42.94
N SER A 191 31.84 -46.39 -43.52
CA SER A 191 33.07 -47.21 -43.62
C SER A 191 33.01 -48.15 -44.82
#